data_AF-U6D465-F1
#
_entry.id   AF-U6D465-F1
#
_cell.length_a   1.000
_cell.length_b   1.000
_cell.length_c   1.000
_cell.angle_alpha   90.00
_cell.angle_beta   90.00
_cell.angle_gamma   90.00
#
_symmetry.space_group_name_H-M   'P 1'
#
loop_
_entity.id
_entity.type
_entity.pdbx_description
1 polymer ?
#
loop_
_entity_poly.entity_id
_entity_poly.type
_entity_poly.pdbx_seq_one_letter_code
_entity_poly.pdbx_strand_id
1 'polypeptide(L)'
;RRLLRKRWVLALVFGLSLVYFLSSTFKQEERAVRDRNLLQVQDHDQPIPWKVQFHLGNSSRPGNQCRNSIQGKHLITDELGYICERKDLLVNGCCNVNVPGTKQYRCDGCLPHGCCGAYEYCVSCCLQPSK
;
A
#
# COMPACT_ATOMS: atom_id res chain seq x y z
N ARG A 1 -15.07 -18.21 -67.61
CA ARG A 1 -15.90 -17.98 -66.39
C ARG A 1 -15.58 -18.95 -65.21
N ARG A 2 -14.36 -19.53 -65.11
CA ARG A 2 -13.96 -20.41 -63.97
C ARG A 2 -13.05 -19.74 -62.93
N LEU A 3 -12.42 -18.61 -63.27
CA LEU A 3 -11.47 -17.91 -62.40
C LEU A 3 -12.13 -17.06 -61.30
N LEU A 4 -13.38 -16.62 -61.51
CA LEU A 4 -14.12 -15.80 -60.54
C LEU A 4 -14.58 -16.60 -59.32
N ARG A 5 -15.02 -17.86 -59.48
CA ARG A 5 -15.47 -18.71 -58.35
C ARG A 5 -14.36 -18.99 -57.33
N LYS A 6 -13.10 -19.10 -57.75
CA LYS A 6 -11.96 -19.34 -56.85
C LYS A 6 -11.59 -18.11 -56.01
N ARG A 7 -11.78 -16.89 -56.54
CA ARG A 7 -11.47 -15.64 -55.80
C ARG A 7 -12.45 -15.37 -54.66
N TRP A 8 -13.74 -15.71 -54.85
CA TRP A 8 -14.75 -15.57 -53.80
C TRP A 8 -14.49 -16.48 -52.60
N VAL A 9 -13.99 -17.70 -52.83
CA VAL A 9 -13.65 -18.62 -51.73
C VAL A 9 -12.49 -18.06 -50.90
N LEU A 10 -11.46 -17.50 -51.53
CA LEU A 10 -10.34 -16.87 -50.82
C LEU A 10 -10.78 -15.64 -50.04
N ALA A 11 -11.63 -14.79 -50.63
CA ALA A 11 -12.18 -13.63 -49.95
C ALA A 11 -13.06 -14.02 -48.75
N LEU A 12 -13.83 -15.11 -48.86
CA LEU A 12 -14.68 -15.60 -47.77
C LEU A 12 -13.85 -16.18 -46.62
N VAL A 13 -12.82 -16.99 -46.91
CA VAL A 13 -11.91 -17.52 -45.88
C VAL A 13 -11.16 -16.38 -45.19
N PHE A 14 -10.65 -15.42 -45.96
CA PHE A 14 -9.97 -14.25 -45.41
C PHE A 14 -10.92 -13.41 -44.54
N GLY A 15 -12.14 -13.15 -45.00
CA GLY A 15 -13.15 -12.42 -44.24
C GLY A 15 -13.51 -13.11 -42.92
N LEU A 16 -13.76 -14.42 -42.94
CA LEU A 16 -14.04 -15.19 -41.72
C LEU A 16 -12.85 -15.18 -40.74
N SER A 17 -11.62 -15.30 -41.26
CA SER A 17 -10.41 -15.23 -40.43
C SER A 17 -10.21 -13.85 -39.79
N LEU A 18 -10.49 -12.77 -40.53
CA LEU A 18 -10.39 -11.40 -40.06
C LEU A 18 -11.45 -11.12 -38.98
N VAL A 19 -12.69 -11.52 -39.21
CA VAL A 19 -13.78 -11.36 -38.23
C VAL A 19 -13.47 -12.12 -36.94
N TYR A 20 -12.96 -13.35 -37.05
CA TYR A 20 -12.52 -14.14 -35.90
C TYR A 20 -11.39 -13.44 -35.14
N PHE A 21 -10.36 -12.96 -35.85
CA PHE A 21 -9.23 -12.26 -35.26
C PHE A 21 -9.65 -10.99 -34.53
N LEU A 22 -10.48 -10.14 -35.16
CA LEU A 22 -11.00 -8.91 -34.55
C LEU A 22 -11.86 -9.23 -33.33
N SER A 23 -12.80 -10.17 -33.44
CA SER A 23 -13.66 -10.59 -32.32
C SER A 23 -12.85 -11.15 -31.14
N SER A 24 -11.77 -11.89 -31.43
CA SER A 24 -10.87 -12.41 -30.41
C SER A 24 -10.09 -11.29 -29.71
N THR A 25 -9.62 -10.30 -30.48
CA THR A 25 -8.83 -9.17 -29.97
C THR A 25 -9.68 -8.28 -29.07
N PHE A 26 -10.90 -7.91 -29.50
CA PHE A 26 -11.84 -7.12 -28.69
C PHE A 26 -12.24 -7.84 -27.39
N LYS A 27 -12.45 -9.17 -27.43
CA LYS A 27 -12.72 -9.97 -26.21
C LYS A 27 -11.54 -10.01 -25.24
N GLN A 28 -10.31 -9.83 -25.71
CA GLN A 28 -9.13 -9.80 -24.84
C GLN A 28 -8.97 -8.44 -24.17
N GLU A 29 -9.28 -7.36 -24.88
CA GLU A 29 -9.30 -6.00 -24.36
C GLU A 29 -10.36 -5.83 -23.25
N GLU A 30 -11.59 -6.33 -23.44
CA GLU A 30 -12.62 -6.28 -22.40
C GLU A 30 -12.23 -7.02 -21.11
N ARG A 31 -11.53 -8.16 -21.24
CA ARG A 31 -11.05 -8.90 -20.06
C ARG A 31 -9.96 -8.12 -19.32
N ALA A 32 -9.03 -7.50 -20.05
CA ALA A 32 -7.98 -6.69 -19.45
C ALA A 32 -8.52 -5.42 -18.76
N VAL A 33 -9.53 -4.77 -19.34
CA VAL A 33 -10.21 -3.61 -18.75
C VAL A 33 -11.01 -4.02 -17.51
N ARG A 34 -11.68 -5.17 -17.55
CA ARG A 34 -12.44 -5.70 -16.40
C ARG A 34 -11.55 -6.12 -15.24
N ASP A 35 -10.38 -6.68 -15.52
CA ASP A 35 -9.38 -7.04 -14.49
C ASP A 35 -8.77 -5.79 -13.83
N ARG A 36 -8.50 -4.73 -14.63
CA ARG A 36 -8.09 -3.42 -14.12
C ARG A 36 -9.17 -2.76 -13.25
N ASN A 37 -10.42 -2.81 -13.66
CA ASN A 37 -11.54 -2.27 -12.86
C ASN A 37 -11.75 -3.07 -11.56
N LEU A 38 -11.50 -4.38 -11.55
CA LEU A 38 -11.61 -5.19 -10.33
C LEU A 38 -10.51 -4.85 -9.32
N LEU A 39 -9.29 -4.56 -9.77
CA LEU A 39 -8.20 -4.12 -8.91
C LEU A 39 -8.37 -2.69 -8.38
N GLN A 40 -9.11 -1.83 -9.10
CA GLN A 40 -9.32 -0.43 -8.71
C GLN A 40 -10.51 -0.22 -7.75
N VAL A 41 -11.41 -1.20 -7.58
CA VAL A 41 -12.68 -1.04 -6.85
C VAL A 41 -12.63 -1.56 -5.39
N GLN A 42 -11.52 -2.15 -4.95
CA GLN A 42 -11.40 -2.69 -3.59
C GLN A 42 -10.42 -1.93 -2.68
N ASP A 43 -10.25 -0.62 -2.91
CA ASP A 43 -9.84 0.28 -1.83
C ASP A 43 -11.12 0.72 -1.10
N HIS A 44 -11.71 -0.25 -0.40
CA HIS A 44 -12.83 0.08 0.46
C HIS A 44 -12.23 0.84 1.64
N ASP A 45 -12.52 2.15 1.73
CA ASP A 45 -12.36 3.03 2.89
C ASP A 45 -13.10 2.46 4.11
N GLN A 46 -12.83 1.22 4.51
CA GLN A 46 -13.16 0.74 5.82
C GLN A 46 -12.09 1.31 6.73
N PRO A 47 -12.42 2.28 7.60
CA PRO A 47 -11.46 2.74 8.57
C PRO A 47 -11.00 1.52 9.34
N ILE A 48 -9.69 1.24 9.26
CA ILE A 48 -9.08 0.14 10.01
C ILE A 48 -9.53 0.33 11.46
N PRO A 49 -10.22 -0.64 12.08
CA PRO A 49 -10.60 -0.51 13.47
C PRO A 49 -9.31 -0.48 14.28
N TRP A 50 -8.88 0.73 14.63
CA TRP A 50 -7.67 0.97 15.42
C TRP A 50 -7.83 0.20 16.72
N LYS A 51 -6.89 -0.70 17.03
CA LYS A 51 -6.89 -1.35 18.35
C LYS A 51 -6.59 -0.27 19.38
N VAL A 52 -7.66 0.24 20.01
CA VAL A 52 -7.61 1.35 20.97
C VAL A 52 -6.80 0.99 22.22
N GLN A 53 -6.56 -0.30 22.47
CA GLN A 53 -5.85 -0.79 23.65
C GLN A 53 -4.76 -1.79 23.27
N PHE A 54 -3.53 -1.30 23.07
CA PHE A 54 -2.35 -2.16 23.19
C PHE A 54 -2.18 -2.49 24.67
N HIS A 55 -2.66 -3.68 25.09
CA HIS A 55 -2.45 -4.15 26.46
C HIS A 55 -0.97 -4.45 26.69
N LEU A 56 -0.22 -3.42 27.11
CA LEU A 56 1.20 -3.52 27.44
C LEU A 56 1.47 -4.50 28.61
N GLY A 57 0.44 -4.82 29.41
CA GLY A 57 0.55 -5.65 30.62
C GLY A 57 0.53 -7.18 30.43
N ASN A 58 0.21 -7.72 29.24
CA ASN A 58 0.20 -9.18 29.00
C ASN A 58 1.30 -9.63 28.02
N SER A 59 2.20 -8.73 27.65
CA SER A 59 3.38 -9.08 26.87
C SER A 59 4.40 -9.69 27.81
N SER A 60 4.93 -10.87 27.46
CA SER A 60 6.05 -11.54 28.15
C SER A 60 7.38 -10.76 28.11
N ARG A 61 7.35 -9.50 27.69
CA ARG A 61 8.51 -8.62 27.54
C ARG A 61 8.54 -7.64 28.71
N PRO A 62 9.71 -7.40 29.32
CA PRO A 62 9.84 -6.41 30.36
C PRO A 62 9.32 -5.06 29.83
N GLY A 63 8.40 -4.41 30.55
CA GLY A 63 7.75 -3.14 30.17
C GLY A 63 8.70 -1.94 30.03
N ASN A 64 10.00 -2.21 29.95
CA ASN A 64 11.10 -1.29 29.89
C ASN A 64 11.86 -1.40 28.57
N GLN A 65 11.48 -2.32 27.65
CA GLN A 65 12.18 -2.57 26.39
C GLN A 65 11.21 -2.42 25.22
N CYS A 66 11.57 -1.58 24.25
CA CYS A 66 10.73 -1.29 23.07
C CYS A 66 11.32 -1.92 21.81
N ARG A 67 10.45 -2.32 20.88
CA ARG A 67 10.84 -2.46 19.47
C ARG A 67 10.84 -1.10 18.80
N ASN A 68 11.68 -0.93 17.79
CA ASN A 68 11.73 0.28 16.98
C ASN A 68 11.95 -0.03 15.51
N SER A 69 11.73 0.98 14.67
CA SER A 69 12.03 0.89 13.23
C SER A 69 13.55 0.81 13.01
N ILE A 70 13.96 -0.16 12.22
CA ILE A 70 15.38 -0.40 11.87
C ILE A 70 15.80 0.30 10.57
N GLN A 71 14.84 0.73 9.74
CA GLN A 71 15.09 1.21 8.38
C GLN A 71 15.50 2.69 8.32
N GLY A 72 15.01 3.54 9.22
CA GLY A 72 15.21 4.99 9.14
C GLY A 72 16.66 5.43 9.37
N LYS A 73 17.25 6.25 8.47
CA LYS A 73 18.64 6.71 8.61
C LYS A 73 18.85 7.76 9.71
N HIS A 74 17.86 8.61 9.99
CA HIS A 74 18.00 9.70 10.97
C HIS A 74 16.91 9.66 12.04
N LEU A 75 15.69 9.32 11.63
CA LEU A 75 14.53 9.17 12.48
C LEU A 75 14.30 7.70 12.78
N ILE A 76 13.78 7.43 13.98
CA ILE A 76 13.35 6.12 14.44
C ILE A 76 12.00 6.28 15.12
N THR A 77 11.11 5.30 14.93
CA THR A 77 9.84 5.21 15.66
C THR A 77 9.82 3.97 16.52
N ASP A 78 9.48 4.10 17.81
CA ASP A 78 9.29 2.97 18.71
C ASP A 78 7.86 2.41 18.70
N GLU A 79 7.66 1.24 19.32
CA GLU A 79 6.37 0.55 19.37
C GLU A 79 5.31 1.29 20.20
N LEU A 80 5.70 2.29 20.99
CA LEU A 80 4.81 3.18 21.72
C LEU A 80 4.43 4.42 20.89
N GLY A 81 4.90 4.49 19.65
CA GLY A 81 4.62 5.57 18.71
C GLY A 81 5.41 6.84 18.93
N TYR A 82 6.48 6.82 19.73
CA TYR A 82 7.42 7.94 19.82
C TYR A 82 8.37 7.91 18.63
N ILE A 83 8.58 9.09 18.05
CA ILE A 83 9.51 9.38 16.97
C ILE A 83 10.64 10.20 17.56
N CYS A 84 11.87 9.73 17.43
CA CYS A 84 13.07 10.44 17.88
C CYS A 84 14.19 10.33 16.84
N GLU A 85 15.20 11.18 16.98
CA GLU A 85 16.45 10.99 16.25
C GLU A 85 17.20 9.77 16.81
N ARG A 86 17.99 9.09 15.98
CA ARG A 86 18.77 7.92 16.43
C ARG A 86 19.67 8.21 17.64
N LYS A 87 20.17 9.44 17.78
CA LYS A 87 21.00 9.86 18.92
C LYS A 87 20.25 9.86 20.26
N ASP A 88 18.92 9.99 20.20
CA ASP A 88 18.03 10.07 21.36
C ASP A 88 17.35 8.72 21.66
N LEU A 89 17.75 7.66 20.95
CA LEU A 89 17.34 6.29 21.20
C LEU A 89 18.07 5.74 22.42
N LEU A 90 17.32 5.23 23.39
CA LEU A 90 17.86 4.63 24.60
C LEU A 90 18.34 3.20 24.33
N VAL A 91 19.22 2.68 25.20
CA VAL A 91 19.77 1.31 25.12
C VAL A 91 18.71 0.20 25.19
N ASN A 92 17.54 0.54 25.74
CA ASN A 92 16.39 -0.35 25.80
C ASN A 92 15.55 -0.35 24.50
N GLY A 93 15.96 0.39 23.47
CA GLY A 93 15.29 0.49 22.19
C GLY A 93 14.11 1.46 22.14
N CYS A 94 13.81 2.16 23.24
CA CYS A 94 12.75 3.18 23.30
C CYS A 94 13.31 4.57 22.98
N CYS A 95 12.45 5.48 22.52
CA CYS A 95 12.83 6.88 22.38
C CYS A 95 12.86 7.61 23.73
N ASN A 96 13.81 8.53 23.92
CA ASN A 96 13.87 9.35 25.12
C ASN A 96 12.80 10.47 25.10
N VAL A 97 11.80 10.35 25.98
CA VAL A 97 10.69 11.31 26.07
C VAL A 97 11.06 12.67 26.65
N ASN A 98 12.22 12.78 27.32
CA ASN A 98 12.65 14.02 27.96
C ASN A 98 13.28 15.01 26.96
N VAL A 99 13.57 14.56 25.74
CA VAL A 99 14.18 15.38 24.69
C VAL A 99 13.09 16.08 23.90
N PRO A 100 13.15 17.41 23.67
CA PRO A 100 12.10 18.16 22.97
C PRO A 100 11.92 17.75 21.50
N GLY A 101 12.93 17.09 20.91
CA GLY A 101 12.89 16.53 19.56
C GLY A 101 11.96 15.31 19.43
N THR A 102 11.66 14.62 20.53
CA THR A 102 10.80 13.44 20.54
C THR A 102 9.33 13.84 20.38
N LYS A 103 8.64 13.24 19.39
CA LYS A 103 7.21 13.48 19.11
C LYS A 103 6.45 12.17 19.21
N GLN A 104 5.15 12.21 19.55
CA GLN A 104 4.32 11.00 19.64
C GLN A 104 3.08 11.15 18.76
N TYR A 105 2.76 10.10 18.01
CA TYR A 105 1.56 10.00 17.15
C TYR A 105 1.37 11.16 16.17
N ARG A 106 2.46 11.76 15.67
CA ARG A 106 2.37 12.98 14.87
C ARG A 106 2.11 12.66 13.40
N CYS A 107 1.00 13.18 12.87
CA CYS A 107 0.54 12.93 11.50
C CYS A 107 0.91 14.02 10.47
N ASP A 108 1.63 15.08 10.84
CA ASP A 108 1.95 16.23 9.96
C ASP A 108 2.60 15.87 8.61
N GLY A 109 3.30 14.74 8.54
CA GLY A 109 3.99 14.29 7.32
C GLY A 109 3.11 13.47 6.37
N CYS A 110 1.85 13.22 6.72
CA CYS A 110 0.96 12.32 6.00
C CYS A 110 0.07 13.05 5.00
N LEU A 111 0.05 12.52 3.78
CA LEU A 111 -0.73 13.04 2.67
C LEU A 111 -2.15 12.46 2.69
N PRO A 112 -3.13 13.14 2.06
CA PRO A 112 -4.52 12.68 2.01
C PRO A 112 -4.71 11.29 1.39
N HIS A 113 -3.77 10.84 0.55
CA HIS A 113 -3.78 9.51 -0.07
C HIS A 113 -3.12 8.41 0.78
N GLY A 114 -2.83 8.68 2.06
CA GLY A 114 -2.33 7.69 3.01
C GLY A 114 -0.82 7.41 2.95
N CYS A 115 -0.06 8.05 2.06
CA CYS A 115 1.41 8.00 2.09
C CYS A 115 1.98 9.14 2.95
N CYS A 116 3.15 8.94 3.56
CA CYS A 116 3.84 10.01 4.29
C CYS A 116 5.29 10.15 3.81
N GLY A 117 5.84 11.36 3.94
CA GLY A 117 7.19 11.69 3.44
C GLY A 117 8.34 10.97 4.18
N ALA A 118 8.08 10.47 5.39
CA ALA A 118 8.96 9.54 6.08
C ALA A 118 8.15 8.38 6.66
N TYR A 119 8.71 7.17 6.54
CA TYR A 119 8.10 5.95 7.03
C TYR A 119 7.82 6.01 8.53
N GLU A 120 8.73 6.61 9.29
CA GLU A 120 8.65 6.79 10.74
C GLU A 120 7.43 7.60 11.19
N TYR A 121 7.08 8.65 10.44
CA TYR A 121 5.88 9.44 10.68
C TYR A 121 4.61 8.65 10.34
N CYS A 122 4.60 7.87 9.24
CA CYS A 122 3.47 6.99 8.91
C CYS A 122 3.13 6.09 10.08
N VAL A 123 4.10 5.30 10.55
CA VAL A 123 3.85 4.23 11.51
C VAL A 123 3.49 4.76 12.88
N SER A 124 4.02 5.92 13.27
CA SER A 124 3.60 6.62 14.49
C SER A 124 2.14 7.07 14.39
N CYS A 125 1.77 7.75 13.30
CA CYS A 125 0.39 8.20 13.05
C CYS A 125 -0.59 7.01 12.99
N CYS A 126 -0.21 5.89 12.38
CA CYS A 126 -1.03 4.68 12.30
C CYS A 126 -1.42 4.10 13.67
N LEU A 127 -0.66 4.36 14.73
CA LEU A 127 -1.02 3.89 16.07
C LEU A 127 -2.18 4.70 16.66
N GLN A 128 -2.24 6.00 16.39
CA GLN A 128 -3.31 6.87 16.85
C GLN A 128 -3.52 8.08 15.92
N PRO A 129 -4.31 7.93 14.84
CA PRO A 129 -4.46 8.96 13.80
C PRO A 129 -5.36 10.14 14.21
N SER A 130 -5.96 10.10 15.39
CA SER A 130 -6.81 11.17 15.93
C SER A 130 -6.04 12.24 16.72
N LYS A 131 -4.70 12.14 16.77
CA LYS A 131 -3.80 13.04 17.51
C LYS A 131 -3.10 14.02 16.57
#